data_AF-A0A847KI09-F1
#
_entry.id   AF-A0A847KI09-F1
#
_cell.length_a   1.000
_cell.length_b   1.000
_cell.length_c   1.000
_cell.angle_alpha   90.00
_cell.angle_beta   90.00
_cell.angle_gamma   90.00
#
_symmetry.space_group_name_H-M   'P 1'
#
loop_
_entity.id
_entity.type
_entity.pdbx_description
1 polymer ?
#
loop_
_entity_poly.entity_id
_entity_poly.type
_entity_poly.pdbx_seq_one_letter_code
_entity_poly.pdbx_strand_id
1 'polypeptide(L)'
;RLVVEEMVPACAPHARWIDVFCEVGAFDGDQSRAVLEAGLAAGLGVRVHAGQLTEGPGIRLGVELGAASVDHVCHATEEDVEALAASSTVATLLPAADFSTRNTYPDARRLLEAGVTVALGADCNPGTSYTTSLPFVIALAVRELRMTPDEAVWSATAGGARALRRDDVGVLAPGKRADLVVLDAPSHIHLAYRPGVPLIHAVFRGGVLHNSL
;
A
#
# COMPACT_ATOMS: atom_id res chain seq x y z
N ARG A 1 25.31 -0.89 9.69
CA ARG A 1 26.48 -1.59 9.09
C ARG A 1 26.05 -2.85 8.37
N LEU A 2 25.69 -3.95 9.04
CA LEU A 2 25.24 -5.21 8.39
C LEU A 2 24.25 -5.00 7.22
N VAL A 3 23.14 -4.27 7.46
CA VAL A 3 22.12 -4.06 6.42
C VAL A 3 22.69 -3.32 5.20
N VAL A 4 23.37 -2.20 5.44
CA VAL A 4 23.88 -1.30 4.40
C VAL A 4 25.06 -1.90 3.64
N GLU A 5 26.02 -2.50 4.35
CA GLU A 5 27.31 -2.91 3.80
C GLU A 5 27.28 -4.34 3.24
N GLU A 6 26.39 -5.21 3.73
CA GLU A 6 26.35 -6.63 3.34
C GLU A 6 25.02 -7.03 2.70
N MET A 7 23.89 -6.75 3.36
CA MET A 7 22.60 -7.24 2.88
C MET A 7 22.13 -6.53 1.61
N VAL A 8 22.22 -5.21 1.57
CA VAL A 8 21.79 -4.43 0.39
C VAL A 8 22.57 -4.84 -0.87
N PRO A 9 23.91 -4.89 -0.88
CA PRO A 9 24.66 -5.36 -2.05
C PRO A 9 24.29 -6.79 -2.48
N ALA A 10 24.08 -7.69 -1.53
CA ALA A 10 23.72 -9.08 -1.83
C ALA A 10 22.30 -9.23 -2.42
N CYS A 11 21.35 -8.42 -1.94
CA CYS A 11 19.96 -8.47 -2.38
C CYS A 11 19.69 -7.68 -3.66
N ALA A 12 20.47 -6.64 -3.95
CA ALA A 12 20.18 -5.71 -5.05
C ALA A 12 20.00 -6.38 -6.43
N PRO A 13 20.79 -7.40 -6.84
CA PRO A 13 20.58 -8.09 -8.11
C PRO A 13 19.24 -8.86 -8.22
N HIS A 14 18.57 -9.09 -7.09
CA HIS A 14 17.36 -9.91 -6.99
C HIS A 14 16.11 -9.11 -6.62
N ALA A 15 16.25 -7.80 -6.39
CA ALA A 15 15.19 -6.94 -5.92
C ALA A 15 14.98 -5.73 -6.84
N ARG A 16 13.74 -5.24 -6.88
CA ARG A 16 13.39 -3.95 -7.50
C ARG A 16 13.31 -2.82 -6.47
N TRP A 17 12.99 -3.17 -5.23
CA TRP A 17 12.66 -2.24 -4.16
C TRP A 17 13.44 -2.56 -2.91
N ILE A 18 13.75 -1.51 -2.14
CA ILE A 18 14.13 -1.58 -0.75
C ILE A 18 12.99 -1.03 0.11
N ASP A 19 12.82 -1.59 1.30
CA ASP A 19 11.82 -1.17 2.29
C ASP A 19 12.45 -1.17 3.68
N VAL A 20 11.95 -0.35 4.58
CA VAL A 20 12.36 -0.28 5.98
C VAL A 20 11.16 -0.01 6.86
N PHE A 21 11.17 -0.59 8.06
CA PHE A 21 10.21 -0.23 9.10
C PHE A 21 10.80 0.84 10.01
N CYS A 22 10.40 2.09 9.75
CA CYS A 22 10.84 3.27 10.49
C CYS A 22 9.89 3.54 11.66
N GLU A 23 10.22 3.02 12.84
CA GLU A 23 9.34 3.02 14.01
C GLU A 23 10.14 2.86 15.31
N VAL A 24 9.58 3.33 16.43
CA VAL A 24 10.14 3.13 17.76
C VAL A 24 10.20 1.62 18.07
N GLY A 25 11.41 1.12 18.31
CA GLY A 25 11.66 -0.31 18.55
C GLY A 25 12.02 -1.11 17.28
N ALA A 26 12.08 -0.46 16.12
CA ALA A 26 12.62 -1.00 14.87
C ALA A 26 13.84 -0.17 14.43
N PHE A 27 13.83 0.42 13.23
CA PHE A 27 14.84 1.38 12.80
C PHE A 27 14.38 2.81 13.12
N ASP A 28 15.27 3.62 13.68
CA ASP A 28 15.02 5.07 13.82
C ASP A 28 15.15 5.80 12.46
N GLY A 29 14.94 7.12 12.46
CA GLY A 29 14.99 7.94 11.25
C GLY A 29 16.36 7.94 10.56
N ASP A 30 17.45 8.01 11.31
CA ASP A 30 18.81 8.07 10.76
C ASP A 30 19.22 6.71 10.20
N GLN A 31 18.88 5.63 10.91
CA GLN A 31 19.11 4.26 10.46
C GLN A 31 18.28 3.96 9.21
N SER A 32 17.01 4.36 9.20
CA SER A 32 16.12 4.21 8.05
C SER A 32 16.67 4.95 6.83
N ARG A 33 17.11 6.20 7.00
CA ARG A 33 17.75 6.98 5.94
C ARG A 33 18.97 6.26 5.38
N ALA A 34 19.88 5.80 6.24
CA ALA A 34 21.09 5.10 5.81
C ALA A 34 20.78 3.83 5.01
N VAL A 35 19.77 3.05 5.42
CA VAL A 35 19.33 1.84 4.68
C VAL A 35 18.77 2.22 3.32
N LEU A 36 17.85 3.18 3.27
CA LEU A 36 17.17 3.58 2.04
C LEU A 36 18.13 4.23 1.03
N GLU A 37 19.05 5.09 1.49
CA GLU A 37 20.08 5.70 0.63
C GLU A 37 21.06 4.66 0.07
N ALA A 38 21.41 3.63 0.86
CA ALA A 38 22.19 2.51 0.35
C ALA A 38 21.45 1.74 -0.75
N GLY A 39 20.15 1.51 -0.59
CA GLY A 39 19.31 0.88 -1.63
C GLY A 39 19.23 1.72 -2.90
N LEU A 40 19.04 3.04 -2.77
CA LEU A 40 19.08 3.97 -3.90
C LEU A 40 20.43 3.94 -4.63
N ALA A 41 21.54 3.96 -3.88
CA ALA A 41 22.88 3.87 -4.44
C ALA A 41 23.13 2.54 -5.18
N ALA A 42 22.45 1.47 -4.76
CA ALA A 42 22.46 0.16 -5.42
C ALA A 42 21.45 0.04 -6.60
N GLY A 43 20.71 1.11 -6.93
CA GLY A 43 19.76 1.14 -8.05
C GLY A 43 18.36 0.61 -7.73
N LEU A 44 18.04 0.39 -6.45
CA LEU A 44 16.71 -0.02 -6.01
C LEU A 44 15.77 1.19 -5.87
N GLY A 45 14.49 1.00 -6.12
CA GLY A 45 13.47 1.98 -5.72
C GLY A 45 13.18 1.91 -4.22
N VAL A 46 12.63 2.98 -3.64
CA VAL A 46 12.36 3.08 -2.19
C VAL A 46 10.88 2.90 -1.86
N ARG A 47 10.60 2.20 -0.76
CA ARG A 47 9.32 2.13 -0.04
C ARG A 47 9.60 2.23 1.47
N VAL A 48 8.61 2.59 2.26
CA VAL A 48 8.80 2.74 3.72
C VAL A 48 7.54 2.31 4.47
N HIS A 49 7.67 1.45 5.47
CA HIS A 49 6.65 1.29 6.51
C HIS A 49 6.86 2.38 7.57
N ALA A 50 5.89 3.26 7.75
CA ALA A 50 6.03 4.43 8.62
C ALA A 50 4.70 4.88 9.23
N GLY A 51 4.77 5.46 10.43
CA GLY A 51 3.60 5.99 11.13
C GLY A 51 2.59 4.92 11.52
N GLN A 52 3.04 3.67 11.72
CA GLN A 52 2.14 2.56 12.04
C GLN A 52 1.69 2.61 13.49
N LEU A 53 2.63 2.73 14.43
CA LEU A 53 2.38 2.62 15.86
C LEU A 53 2.53 3.97 16.57
N THR A 54 3.45 4.81 16.10
CA THR A 54 3.68 6.15 16.65
C THR A 54 3.97 7.17 15.56
N GLU A 55 3.85 8.46 15.91
CA GLU A 55 4.33 9.55 15.05
C GLU A 55 5.85 9.47 14.91
N GLY A 56 6.38 9.74 13.71
CA GLY A 56 7.81 9.61 13.46
C GLY A 56 8.26 10.17 12.11
N PRO A 57 9.58 10.17 11.85
CA PRO A 57 10.13 10.83 10.66
C PRO A 57 9.91 10.05 9.35
N GLY A 58 9.45 8.79 9.42
CA GLY A 58 9.46 7.87 8.28
C GLY A 58 8.62 8.32 7.09
N ILE A 59 7.49 9.00 7.31
CA ILE A 59 6.62 9.49 6.22
C ILE A 59 7.35 10.58 5.42
N ARG A 60 7.82 11.63 6.10
CA ARG A 60 8.61 12.71 5.46
C ARG A 60 9.88 12.18 4.81
N LEU A 61 10.59 11.28 5.48
CA LEU A 61 11.77 10.63 4.90
C LEU A 61 11.43 9.90 3.59
N GLY A 62 10.32 9.17 3.55
CA GLY A 62 9.83 8.53 2.33
C GLY A 62 9.51 9.53 1.22
N VAL A 63 8.87 10.65 1.55
CA VAL A 63 8.61 11.74 0.58
C VAL A 63 9.91 12.36 0.07
N GLU A 64 10.85 12.72 0.96
CA GLU A 64 12.14 13.33 0.63
C GLU A 64 12.99 12.46 -0.29
N LEU A 65 13.02 11.15 -0.04
CA LEU A 65 13.78 10.18 -0.84
C LEU A 65 13.04 9.75 -2.11
N GLY A 66 11.86 10.32 -2.39
CA GLY A 66 11.04 9.98 -3.55
C GLY A 66 10.65 8.50 -3.52
N ALA A 67 10.11 8.03 -2.39
CA ALA A 67 9.55 6.69 -2.27
C ALA A 67 8.43 6.47 -3.30
N ALA A 68 8.20 5.21 -3.68
CA ALA A 68 7.01 4.86 -4.45
C ALA A 68 5.75 4.85 -3.55
N SER A 69 5.91 4.36 -2.32
CA SER A 69 4.86 4.41 -1.31
C SER A 69 5.44 4.55 0.11
N VAL A 70 4.63 5.13 0.98
CA VAL A 70 4.72 4.99 2.43
C VAL A 70 3.50 4.19 2.90
N ASP A 71 3.73 3.17 3.72
CA ASP A 71 2.73 2.17 4.07
C ASP A 71 2.37 2.30 5.57
N HIS A 72 1.11 2.00 5.92
CA HIS A 72 0.41 2.25 7.21
C HIS A 72 -0.15 3.67 7.40
N VAL A 73 0.71 4.66 7.66
CA VAL A 73 0.34 6.08 7.89
C VAL A 73 -0.77 6.34 8.92
N CYS A 74 -0.88 5.48 9.93
CA CYS A 74 -1.89 5.55 10.99
C CYS A 74 -1.76 6.80 11.87
N HIS A 75 -0.52 7.24 12.09
CA HIS A 75 -0.15 8.39 12.92
C HIS A 75 0.47 9.52 12.10
N ALA A 76 -0.11 9.85 10.94
CA ALA A 76 0.35 10.95 10.09
C ALA A 76 -0.03 12.33 10.68
N THR A 77 0.95 13.24 10.80
CA THR A 77 0.72 14.64 11.21
C THR A 77 0.16 15.48 10.05
N GLU A 78 -0.13 16.77 10.26
CA GLU A 78 -0.61 17.66 9.19
C GLU A 78 0.48 17.91 8.17
N GLU A 79 1.70 18.12 8.65
CA GLU A 79 2.87 18.31 7.82
C GLU A 79 3.17 17.05 6.98
N ASP A 80 2.91 15.85 7.52
CA ASP A 80 3.02 14.60 6.77
C ASP A 80 2.01 14.53 5.61
N VAL A 81 0.75 14.90 5.87
CA VAL A 81 -0.32 14.92 4.86
C VAL A 81 -0.02 15.94 3.77
N GLU A 82 0.40 17.15 4.15
CA GLU A 82 0.81 18.20 3.22
C GLU A 82 1.99 17.75 2.35
N ALA A 83 3.01 17.13 2.95
CA ALA A 83 4.17 16.61 2.23
C ALA A 83 3.77 15.51 1.24
N LEU A 84 2.90 14.59 1.64
CA LEU A 84 2.38 13.55 0.76
C LEU A 84 1.60 14.15 -0.42
N ALA A 85 0.70 15.11 -0.15
CA ALA A 85 -0.11 15.76 -1.16
C ALA A 85 0.73 16.56 -2.18
N ALA A 86 1.87 17.11 -1.74
CA ALA A 86 2.81 17.82 -2.60
C ALA A 86 3.79 16.90 -3.36
N SER A 87 3.64 15.58 -3.26
CA SER A 87 4.58 14.60 -3.82
C SER A 87 3.93 13.58 -4.75
N SER A 88 4.76 12.72 -5.35
CA SER A 88 4.30 11.53 -6.08
C SER A 88 4.22 10.26 -5.22
N THR A 89 4.53 10.36 -3.92
CA THR A 89 4.56 9.22 -3.00
C THR A 89 3.14 8.80 -2.65
N VAL A 90 2.84 7.52 -2.81
CA VAL A 90 1.50 6.97 -2.50
C VAL A 90 1.40 6.62 -1.02
N ALA A 91 0.30 7.00 -0.37
CA ALA A 91 -0.03 6.51 0.97
C ALA A 91 -0.77 5.17 0.87
N THR A 92 -0.13 4.06 1.25
CA THR A 92 -0.77 2.74 1.26
C THR A 92 -1.37 2.44 2.62
N LEU A 93 -2.70 2.35 2.69
CA LEU A 93 -3.41 2.03 3.93
C LEU A 93 -3.60 0.52 4.05
N LEU A 94 -3.38 0.00 5.26
CA LEU A 94 -3.32 -1.42 5.57
C LEU A 94 -4.34 -1.80 6.65
N PRO A 95 -5.65 -1.52 6.45
CA PRO A 95 -6.65 -1.60 7.53
C PRO A 95 -6.84 -3.01 8.08
N ALA A 96 -6.48 -4.06 7.33
CA ALA A 96 -6.54 -5.42 7.85
C ALA A 96 -5.50 -5.67 8.96
N ALA A 97 -4.33 -5.02 8.90
CA ALA A 97 -3.34 -5.08 9.97
C ALA A 97 -3.84 -4.35 11.22
N ASP A 98 -4.44 -3.17 11.04
CA ASP A 98 -4.98 -2.38 12.14
C ASP A 98 -6.14 -3.08 12.82
N PHE A 99 -7.02 -3.71 12.04
CA PHE A 99 -8.10 -4.57 12.53
C PHE A 99 -7.56 -5.70 13.43
N SER A 100 -6.57 -6.45 12.94
CA SER A 100 -6.02 -7.63 13.62
C SER A 100 -5.26 -7.28 14.89
N THR A 101 -4.56 -6.13 14.91
CA THR A 101 -3.76 -5.66 16.04
C THR A 101 -4.51 -4.74 16.99
N ARG A 102 -5.76 -4.36 16.65
CA ARG A 102 -6.55 -3.32 17.33
C ARG A 102 -5.84 -1.96 17.35
N ASN A 103 -5.04 -1.70 16.32
CA ASN A 103 -4.36 -0.43 16.15
C ASN A 103 -5.37 0.67 15.77
N THR A 104 -4.96 1.92 15.91
CA THR A 104 -5.70 3.05 15.35
C THR A 104 -5.65 3.00 13.82
N TYR A 105 -6.79 3.22 13.17
CA TYR A 105 -6.86 3.32 11.73
C TYR A 105 -6.32 4.67 11.21
N PRO A 106 -5.71 4.72 10.01
CA PRO A 106 -5.35 5.98 9.38
C PRO A 106 -6.57 6.83 9.02
N ASP A 107 -6.45 8.15 9.09
CA ASP A 107 -7.48 9.07 8.62
C ASP A 107 -7.46 9.19 7.08
N ALA A 108 -8.10 8.22 6.42
CA ALA A 108 -8.18 8.20 4.96
C ALA A 108 -8.95 9.40 4.40
N ARG A 109 -9.90 9.97 5.15
CA ARG A 109 -10.67 11.11 4.65
C ARG A 109 -9.79 12.33 4.49
N ARG A 110 -9.00 12.63 5.52
CA ARG A 110 -8.03 13.72 5.51
C ARG A 110 -7.01 13.57 4.39
N LEU A 111 -6.47 12.36 4.17
CA LEU A 111 -5.55 12.09 3.06
C LEU A 111 -6.19 12.36 1.69
N LEU A 112 -7.39 11.81 1.46
CA LEU A 112 -8.10 11.96 0.19
C LEU A 112 -8.54 13.41 -0.08
N GLU A 113 -8.98 14.14 0.95
CA GLU A 113 -9.37 15.55 0.86
C GLU A 113 -8.19 16.47 0.56
N ALA A 114 -7.00 16.14 1.09
CA ALA A 114 -5.75 16.84 0.76
C ALA A 114 -5.23 16.52 -0.65
N GLY A 115 -5.85 15.57 -1.38
CA GLY A 115 -5.43 15.17 -2.71
C GLY A 115 -4.30 14.13 -2.74
N VAL A 116 -3.99 13.49 -1.60
CA VAL A 116 -3.00 12.41 -1.54
C VAL A 116 -3.48 11.23 -2.39
N THR A 117 -2.56 10.65 -3.17
CA THR A 117 -2.85 9.37 -3.84
C THR A 117 -2.83 8.27 -2.80
N VAL A 118 -3.95 7.56 -2.66
CA VAL A 118 -4.11 6.48 -1.68
C VAL A 118 -4.13 5.12 -2.38
N ALA A 119 -3.46 4.13 -1.78
CA ALA A 119 -3.56 2.73 -2.14
C ALA A 119 -4.11 1.89 -0.97
N LEU A 120 -4.63 0.70 -1.26
CA LEU A 120 -5.00 -0.29 -0.26
C LEU A 120 -4.17 -1.56 -0.42
N GLY A 121 -3.70 -2.12 0.69
CA GLY A 121 -2.99 -3.39 0.74
C GLY A 121 -3.56 -4.33 1.81
N ALA A 122 -3.43 -5.63 1.58
CA ALA A 122 -3.81 -6.63 2.58
C ALA A 122 -2.78 -6.82 3.68
N ASP A 123 -1.53 -6.37 3.45
CA ASP A 123 -0.41 -6.60 4.35
C ASP A 123 -0.27 -8.09 4.77
N CYS A 124 -0.43 -9.01 3.81
CA CYS A 124 -0.49 -10.44 4.13
C CYS A 124 0.83 -10.92 4.75
N ASN A 125 0.84 -11.06 6.07
CA ASN A 125 1.99 -11.48 6.85
C ASN A 125 1.54 -12.28 8.09
N PRO A 126 2.41 -13.12 8.68
CA PRO A 126 2.00 -14.01 9.76
C PRO A 126 1.83 -13.33 11.13
N GLY A 127 2.26 -12.07 11.30
CA GLY A 127 2.29 -11.37 12.57
C GLY A 127 1.08 -10.46 12.79
N THR A 128 0.84 -9.53 11.85
CA THR A 128 -0.12 -8.44 12.01
C THR A 128 -1.31 -8.54 11.08
N SER A 129 -1.21 -9.19 9.91
CA SER A 129 -2.36 -9.40 9.04
C SER A 129 -2.29 -10.70 8.24
N TYR A 130 -2.83 -11.79 8.79
CA TYR A 130 -2.82 -13.08 8.11
C TYR A 130 -4.03 -13.28 7.18
N THR A 131 -4.23 -12.33 6.27
CA THR A 131 -5.30 -12.35 5.26
C THR A 131 -4.77 -12.10 3.86
N THR A 132 -5.29 -12.85 2.89
CA THR A 132 -5.04 -12.64 1.45
C THR A 132 -6.25 -12.01 0.75
N SER A 133 -7.26 -11.56 1.51
CA SER A 133 -8.55 -11.11 0.97
C SER A 133 -8.60 -9.60 0.76
N LEU A 134 -8.39 -9.14 -0.47
CA LEU A 134 -8.62 -7.74 -0.85
C LEU A 134 -10.11 -7.30 -0.72
N PRO A 135 -11.13 -8.14 -0.97
CA PRO A 135 -12.51 -7.78 -0.67
C PRO A 135 -12.72 -7.43 0.81
N PHE A 136 -12.06 -8.14 1.73
CA PHE A 136 -12.10 -7.80 3.15
C PHE A 136 -11.43 -6.44 3.44
N VAL A 137 -10.29 -6.16 2.82
CA VAL A 137 -9.60 -4.85 2.91
C VAL A 137 -10.51 -3.72 2.41
N ILE A 138 -11.19 -3.92 1.28
CA ILE A 138 -12.15 -2.94 0.72
C ILE A 138 -13.31 -2.71 1.69
N ALA A 139 -13.86 -3.76 2.30
CA ALA A 139 -14.92 -3.62 3.28
C ALA A 139 -14.48 -2.84 4.53
N LEU A 140 -13.26 -3.08 5.04
CA LEU A 140 -12.69 -2.30 6.14
C LEU A 140 -12.45 -0.85 5.74
N ALA A 141 -11.95 -0.59 4.53
CA ALA A 141 -11.74 0.76 4.02
C ALA A 141 -13.06 1.56 3.98
N VAL A 142 -14.16 0.95 3.56
CA VAL A 142 -15.46 1.61 3.56
C VAL A 142 -15.99 1.79 4.99
N ARG A 143 -15.94 0.74 5.83
CA ARG A 143 -16.53 0.77 7.17
C ARG A 143 -15.76 1.64 8.15
N GLU A 144 -14.45 1.42 8.26
CA GLU A 144 -13.56 2.00 9.27
C GLU A 144 -12.91 3.28 8.77
N LEU A 145 -12.39 3.28 7.54
CA LEU A 145 -11.69 4.43 6.96
C LEU A 145 -12.63 5.47 6.33
N ARG A 146 -13.95 5.21 6.32
CA ARG A 146 -14.98 6.09 5.78
C ARG A 146 -14.79 6.47 4.31
N MET A 147 -14.12 5.60 3.55
CA MET A 147 -14.04 5.73 2.10
C MET A 147 -15.38 5.36 1.48
N THR A 148 -15.71 5.95 0.34
CA THR A 148 -16.77 5.44 -0.52
C THR A 148 -16.35 4.10 -1.16
N PRO A 149 -17.30 3.25 -1.61
CA PRO A 149 -16.95 2.04 -2.36
C PRO A 149 -16.10 2.31 -3.60
N ASP A 150 -16.32 3.45 -4.27
CA ASP A 150 -15.59 3.84 -5.46
C ASP A 150 -14.13 4.18 -5.13
N GLU A 151 -13.91 5.00 -4.09
CA GLU A 151 -12.56 5.32 -3.61
C GLU A 151 -11.83 4.06 -3.14
N ALA A 152 -12.50 3.16 -2.40
CA ALA A 152 -11.87 1.94 -1.92
C ALA A 152 -11.46 1.00 -3.07
N VAL A 153 -12.33 0.79 -4.07
CA VAL A 153 -11.99 -0.02 -5.25
C VAL A 153 -10.90 0.64 -6.08
N TRP A 154 -10.95 1.96 -6.27
CA TRP A 154 -9.90 2.69 -6.98
C TRP A 154 -8.54 2.54 -6.28
N SER A 155 -8.50 2.73 -4.96
CA SER A 155 -7.27 2.59 -4.16
C SER A 155 -6.73 1.15 -4.16
N ALA A 156 -7.61 0.14 -4.20
CA ALA A 156 -7.23 -1.27 -4.33
C ALA A 156 -6.82 -1.69 -5.76
N THR A 157 -6.97 -0.81 -6.75
CA THR A 157 -6.66 -1.09 -8.17
C THR A 157 -5.66 -0.07 -8.73
N ALA A 158 -6.14 1.06 -9.22
CA ALA A 158 -5.31 2.14 -9.76
C ALA A 158 -4.35 2.70 -8.72
N GLY A 159 -4.78 2.90 -7.47
CA GLY A 159 -3.92 3.33 -6.36
C GLY A 159 -2.77 2.35 -6.12
N GLY A 160 -3.08 1.05 -6.03
CA GLY A 160 -2.07 -0.01 -5.90
C GLY A 160 -1.09 -0.06 -7.09
N ALA A 161 -1.57 0.16 -8.32
CA ALA A 161 -0.68 0.26 -9.49
C ALA A 161 0.27 1.46 -9.39
N ARG A 162 -0.22 2.62 -8.93
CA ARG A 162 0.60 3.81 -8.67
C ARG A 162 1.66 3.56 -7.60
N ALA A 163 1.29 2.91 -6.48
CA ALA A 163 2.22 2.54 -5.41
C ALA A 163 3.38 1.65 -5.89
N LEU A 164 3.16 0.87 -6.95
CA LEU A 164 4.17 0.00 -7.56
C LEU A 164 4.90 0.63 -8.76
N ARG A 165 4.64 1.92 -9.04
CA ARG A 165 5.07 2.63 -10.26
C ARG A 165 4.79 1.81 -11.52
N ARG A 166 3.54 1.38 -11.66
CA ARG A 166 3.03 0.64 -12.81
C ARG A 166 1.91 1.43 -13.45
N ASP A 167 1.97 1.57 -14.76
CA ASP A 167 0.96 2.26 -15.57
C ASP A 167 0.23 1.30 -16.52
N ASP A 168 0.66 0.05 -16.63
CA ASP A 168 0.12 -0.98 -17.51
C ASP A 168 -0.99 -1.82 -16.87
N VAL A 169 -1.31 -1.63 -15.59
CA VAL A 169 -2.33 -2.36 -14.80
C VAL A 169 -3.13 -1.40 -13.92
N GLY A 170 -4.17 -1.91 -13.24
CA GLY A 170 -4.99 -1.16 -12.29
C GLY A 170 -6.20 -0.45 -12.91
N VAL A 171 -6.30 -0.41 -14.24
CA VAL A 171 -7.45 0.12 -14.97
C VAL A 171 -7.77 -0.74 -16.21
N LEU A 172 -9.04 -0.81 -16.59
CA LEU A 172 -9.47 -1.45 -17.83
C LEU A 172 -9.57 -0.40 -18.94
N ALA A 173 -8.55 -0.34 -19.78
CA ALA A 173 -8.50 0.58 -20.92
C ALA A 173 -7.69 -0.02 -22.08
N PRO A 174 -7.96 0.39 -23.33
CA PRO A 174 -7.13 0.01 -24.47
C PRO A 174 -5.63 0.29 -24.22
N GLY A 175 -4.77 -0.66 -24.58
CA GLY A 175 -3.32 -0.57 -24.37
C GLY A 175 -2.81 -0.97 -22.98
N LYS A 176 -3.71 -1.29 -22.03
CA LYS A 176 -3.34 -1.86 -20.72
C LYS A 176 -3.34 -3.38 -20.74
N ARG A 177 -2.69 -4.02 -19.76
CA ARG A 177 -2.73 -5.48 -19.60
C ARG A 177 -4.16 -5.91 -19.29
N ALA A 178 -4.61 -6.99 -19.92
CA ALA A 178 -5.91 -7.61 -19.67
C ALA A 178 -5.88 -8.45 -18.38
N ASP A 179 -5.56 -7.79 -17.26
CA ASP A 179 -5.63 -8.33 -15.90
C ASP A 179 -6.94 -7.83 -15.29
N LEU A 180 -7.93 -8.70 -15.11
CA LEU A 180 -9.25 -8.32 -14.61
C LEU A 180 -9.91 -9.42 -13.79
N VAL A 181 -10.89 -9.02 -12.99
CA VAL A 181 -11.68 -9.91 -12.15
C VAL A 181 -13.15 -9.71 -12.48
N VAL A 182 -13.86 -10.82 -12.70
CA VAL A 182 -15.32 -10.83 -12.88
C VAL A 182 -15.94 -11.17 -11.53
N LEU A 183 -16.87 -10.34 -11.08
CA LEU A 183 -17.58 -10.55 -9.82
C LEU A 183 -18.88 -11.33 -10.06
N ASP A 184 -19.18 -12.29 -9.17
CA ASP A 184 -20.52 -12.86 -9.02
C ASP A 184 -21.38 -11.92 -8.16
N ALA A 185 -21.60 -10.71 -8.68
CA ALA A 185 -22.37 -9.68 -8.01
C ALA A 185 -22.89 -8.64 -9.02
N PRO A 186 -24.02 -7.97 -8.73
CA PRO A 186 -24.55 -6.92 -9.61
C PRO A 186 -23.67 -5.67 -9.76
N SER A 187 -22.76 -5.42 -8.81
CA SER A 187 -21.93 -4.21 -8.78
C SER A 187 -20.74 -4.37 -7.83
N HIS A 188 -19.66 -3.63 -8.10
CA HIS A 188 -18.45 -3.57 -7.27
C HIS A 188 -18.73 -3.17 -5.81
N ILE A 189 -19.81 -2.45 -5.53
CA ILE A 189 -20.22 -2.09 -4.16
C ILE A 189 -20.39 -3.32 -3.26
N HIS A 190 -20.69 -4.49 -3.85
CA HIS A 190 -20.87 -5.74 -3.12
C HIS A 190 -19.58 -6.23 -2.45
N LEU A 191 -18.40 -5.82 -2.94
CA LEU A 191 -17.12 -6.08 -2.29
C LEU A 191 -17.09 -5.53 -0.85
N ALA A 192 -17.65 -4.33 -0.65
CA ALA A 192 -17.77 -3.73 0.67
C ALA A 192 -19.02 -4.20 1.43
N TYR A 193 -20.13 -4.47 0.72
CA TYR A 193 -21.42 -4.82 1.33
C TYR A 193 -21.51 -6.27 1.83
N ARG A 194 -20.73 -7.20 1.27
CA ARG A 194 -20.69 -8.61 1.67
C ARG A 194 -19.29 -9.01 2.18
N PRO A 195 -18.82 -8.43 3.30
CA PRO A 195 -17.51 -8.76 3.85
C PRO A 195 -17.41 -10.25 4.18
N GLY A 196 -16.30 -10.88 3.81
CA GLY A 196 -16.03 -12.29 4.07
C GLY A 196 -16.74 -13.28 3.13
N VAL A 197 -17.50 -12.80 2.15
CA VAL A 197 -18.15 -13.67 1.15
C VAL A 197 -17.26 -13.76 -0.10
N PRO A 198 -17.00 -14.96 -0.65
CA PRO A 198 -16.33 -15.09 -1.93
C PRO A 198 -17.25 -14.59 -3.06
N LEU A 199 -16.83 -13.52 -3.73
CA LEU A 199 -17.57 -12.89 -4.84
C LEU A 199 -16.83 -12.96 -6.17
N ILE A 200 -15.68 -13.63 -6.21
CA ILE A 200 -14.88 -13.71 -7.44
C ILE A 200 -15.41 -14.87 -8.28
N HIS A 201 -16.02 -14.57 -9.43
CA HIS A 201 -16.47 -15.58 -10.39
C HIS A 201 -15.31 -16.04 -11.28
N ALA A 202 -14.55 -15.10 -11.83
CA ALA A 202 -13.44 -15.40 -12.73
C ALA A 202 -12.27 -14.43 -12.58
N VAL A 203 -11.06 -14.92 -12.86
CA VAL A 203 -9.83 -14.12 -12.88
C VAL A 203 -9.12 -14.29 -14.22
N PHE A 204 -8.83 -13.17 -14.87
CA PHE A 204 -8.01 -13.12 -16.08
C PHE A 204 -6.68 -12.45 -15.78
N ARG A 205 -5.60 -13.01 -16.33
CA ARG A 205 -4.25 -12.45 -16.28
C ARG A 205 -3.64 -12.49 -17.67
N GLY A 206 -3.24 -11.34 -18.20
CA GLY A 206 -2.74 -11.21 -19.56
C GLY A 206 -3.75 -11.68 -20.61
N GLY A 207 -5.05 -11.57 -20.32
CA GLY A 207 -6.13 -12.07 -21.19
C GLY A 207 -6.40 -13.57 -21.08
N VAL A 208 -5.68 -14.31 -20.24
CA VAL A 208 -5.87 -15.75 -20.02
C VAL A 208 -6.72 -15.97 -18.77
N LEU A 209 -7.74 -16.81 -18.88
CA LEU A 209 -8.57 -17.25 -17.75
C LEU A 209 -7.78 -18.20 -16.84
N HIS A 210 -7.68 -17.88 -15.55
CA HIS A 210 -6.92 -18.68 -14.57
C HIS A 210 -7.80 -19.40 -13.55
N ASN A 211 -8.93 -18.82 -13.18
CA ASN A 211 -9.92 -19.42 -12.29
C ASN A 211 -11.31 -19.12 -12.83
N SER A 212 -12.18 -20.13 -12.84
CA SER A 212 -13.63 -20.00 -12.97
C SER A 212 -14.27 -20.84 -11.87
N LEU A 213 -15.11 -20.24 -11.03
CA LEU A 213 -16.02 -20.96 -10.13
C LEU A 213 -17.36 -21.22 -10.81
#